data_AF-A0A1J5KUQ5-F1
#
_entry.id   AF-A0A1J5KUQ5-F1
#
_cell.length_a   1.000
_cell.length_b   1.000
_cell.length_c   1.000
_cell.angle_alpha   90.00
_cell.angle_beta   90.00
_cell.angle_gamma   90.00
#
_symmetry.space_group_name_H-M   'P 1'
#
loop_
_entity.id
_entity.type
_entity.pdbx_description
1 polymer ?
#
loop_
_entity_poly.entity_id
_entity_poly.type
_entity_poly.pdbx_seq_one_letter_code
_entity_poly.pdbx_strand_id
1 'polypeptide(L)'
;MKIAILFLIFISSSVLAKNNCPDYKALVCHAGSEINPNYVDVCVSFSSLYGHLAEHEMDYYGPCRLKDIKTPYVCNAGMRQKDSAAQICIRKDENSTQYVADCGDSRNCTCSGPTDHYLYDFFRVDLVDFDPFSEVSTNLETRNIQAGKDRFKAATNTPATKRIVNDGGLSFNLGSERMNGEYFVDMCWMNTTGTKQYDLDFNIQSNIIGHSEIGATYTEVTDLKSKYHIYCDYDFDGVYDYDTLTKVESSTEVPFQIGTIATYDFNISNAEFCVVRQAFREMKPEVMRPWDLKKITVQNNLEIDVPPYNEGPINICHVQEITNGGGPGGNNGTNHSYGPHIAAVTVGTPFQTVNKKKIHECTQLQFDDSDHLKAYIKHGKDNKEFRDIHQHDYVGTCRSACGPIHGNGAN
;
A
#
# COMPACT_ATOMS: atom_id res chain seq x y z
N MET A 1 29.38 -38.99 -40.43
CA MET A 1 28.92 -37.61 -40.13
C MET A 1 28.35 -37.59 -38.73
N LYS A 2 29.04 -36.92 -37.81
CA LYS A 2 28.65 -36.71 -36.42
C LYS A 2 28.25 -35.24 -36.27
N ILE A 3 27.05 -34.95 -35.77
CA ILE A 3 26.71 -33.60 -35.28
C ILE A 3 26.11 -33.81 -33.89
N ALA A 4 26.92 -33.56 -32.87
CA ALA A 4 26.51 -33.46 -31.49
C ALA A 4 26.08 -32.01 -31.25
N ILE A 5 24.79 -31.80 -31.00
CA ILE A 5 24.21 -30.49 -30.65
C ILE A 5 24.48 -30.27 -29.17
N LEU A 6 25.42 -29.39 -28.87
CA LEU A 6 25.76 -28.96 -27.53
C LEU A 6 24.72 -27.92 -27.08
N PHE A 7 23.83 -28.30 -26.17
CA PHE A 7 22.89 -27.39 -25.52
C PHE A 7 23.67 -26.49 -24.54
N LEU A 8 23.96 -25.26 -24.95
CA LEU A 8 24.47 -24.20 -24.09
C LEU A 8 23.30 -23.64 -23.26
N ILE A 9 23.20 -24.11 -22.02
CA ILE A 9 22.34 -23.50 -21.00
C ILE A 9 23.01 -22.17 -20.61
N PHE A 10 22.51 -21.07 -21.18
CA PHE A 10 22.82 -19.73 -20.67
C PHE A 10 22.10 -19.56 -19.34
N ILE A 11 22.80 -19.81 -18.24
CA ILE A 11 22.39 -19.35 -16.92
C ILE A 11 22.61 -17.83 -16.94
N SER A 12 21.56 -17.07 -17.23
CA SER A 12 21.55 -15.62 -17.06
C SER A 12 21.51 -15.33 -15.56
N SER A 13 22.67 -15.30 -14.92
CA SER A 13 22.83 -14.67 -13.62
C SER A 13 22.62 -13.18 -13.83
N SER A 14 21.41 -12.70 -13.58
CA SER A 14 21.15 -11.29 -13.35
C SER A 14 21.85 -10.90 -12.04
N VAL A 15 23.14 -10.58 -12.15
CA VAL A 15 23.87 -9.90 -11.09
C VAL A 15 23.24 -8.52 -11.00
N LEU A 16 22.27 -8.35 -10.10
CA LEU A 16 21.84 -7.02 -9.69
C LEU A 16 23.10 -6.28 -9.24
N ALA A 17 23.50 -5.27 -10.00
CA ALA A 17 24.50 -4.32 -9.56
C ALA A 17 23.91 -3.58 -8.35
N LYS A 18 24.11 -4.14 -7.16
CA LYS A 18 23.87 -3.43 -5.90
C LYS A 18 24.71 -2.15 -6.04
N ASN A 19 24.09 -0.97 -5.99
CA ASN A 19 24.81 0.29 -5.93
C ASN A 19 25.68 0.27 -4.68
N ASN A 20 26.89 -0.26 -4.80
CA ASN A 20 27.85 -0.31 -3.71
C ASN A 20 28.40 1.10 -3.56
N CYS A 21 27.82 1.86 -2.64
CA CYS A 21 28.43 3.11 -2.22
C CYS A 21 29.85 2.84 -1.72
N PRO A 22 30.83 3.70 -2.05
CA PRO A 22 32.14 3.63 -1.43
C PRO A 22 32.01 3.70 0.10
N ASP A 23 32.88 3.01 0.84
CA ASP A 23 32.85 2.92 2.32
C ASP A 23 32.86 4.28 3.07
N TYR A 24 33.25 5.36 2.40
CA TYR A 24 33.22 6.73 2.94
C TYR A 24 31.92 7.49 2.63
N LYS A 25 30.94 6.83 2.01
CA LYS A 25 29.62 7.35 1.71
C LYS A 25 28.55 6.50 2.39
N ALA A 26 27.47 7.15 2.80
CA ALA A 26 26.26 6.48 3.24
C ALA A 26 25.39 6.19 2.01
N LEU A 27 24.82 4.99 1.97
CA LEU A 27 23.68 4.72 1.09
C LEU A 27 22.44 5.27 1.78
N VAL A 28 21.69 6.11 1.09
CA VAL A 28 20.42 6.68 1.54
C VAL A 28 19.39 6.33 0.50
N CYS A 29 18.23 5.89 0.95
CA CYS A 29 17.05 5.86 0.11
C CYS A 29 16.41 7.24 0.15
N HIS A 30 16.48 7.96 -0.98
CA HIS A 30 16.03 9.33 -1.08
C HIS A 30 14.68 9.39 -1.78
N ALA A 31 13.71 10.05 -1.15
CA ALA A 31 12.44 10.39 -1.78
C ALA A 31 12.63 11.64 -2.65
N GLY A 32 12.56 11.50 -3.97
CA GLY A 32 12.78 12.62 -4.89
C GLY A 32 11.79 13.81 -4.71
N SER A 33 10.66 13.59 -4.03
CA SER A 33 9.69 14.62 -3.64
C SER A 33 8.94 14.17 -2.38
N GLU A 34 8.60 15.11 -1.49
CA GLU A 34 7.77 14.84 -0.31
C GLU A 34 6.29 14.56 -0.66
N ILE A 35 5.84 15.03 -1.83
CA ILE A 35 4.44 14.92 -2.27
C ILE A 35 4.21 13.68 -3.15
N ASN A 36 5.23 13.26 -3.90
CA ASN A 36 5.18 12.04 -4.70
C ASN A 36 6.56 11.37 -4.67
N PRO A 37 6.84 10.60 -3.62
CA PRO A 37 8.17 10.08 -3.37
C PRO A 37 8.49 8.97 -4.37
N ASN A 38 9.27 9.31 -5.39
CA ASN A 38 10.01 8.31 -6.17
C ASN A 38 11.32 8.02 -5.44
N TYR A 39 11.42 6.83 -4.86
CA TYR A 39 12.53 6.46 -4.02
C TYR A 39 13.70 5.93 -4.84
N VAL A 40 14.86 6.57 -4.68
CA VAL A 40 16.08 6.23 -5.39
C VAL A 40 17.24 5.99 -4.43
N ASP A 41 18.06 4.98 -4.74
CA ASP A 41 19.31 4.72 -4.03
C ASP A 41 20.32 5.84 -4.33
N VAL A 42 20.67 6.67 -3.34
CA VAL A 42 21.67 7.74 -3.49
C VAL A 42 22.85 7.50 -2.55
N CYS A 43 24.07 7.61 -3.09
CA CYS A 43 25.30 7.58 -2.29
C CYS A 43 25.70 9.00 -1.88
N VAL A 44 25.44 9.36 -0.63
CA VAL A 44 25.72 10.68 -0.06
C VAL A 44 26.97 10.63 0.81
N SER A 45 27.72 11.73 0.90
CA SER A 45 28.75 11.83 1.94
C SER A 45 28.07 11.84 3.31
N PHE A 46 28.74 11.34 4.34
CA PHE A 46 28.20 11.39 5.70
C PHE A 46 27.98 12.82 6.22
N SER A 47 28.70 13.81 5.68
CA SER A 47 28.42 15.22 5.93
C SER A 47 27.07 15.67 5.36
N SER A 48 26.67 15.12 4.21
CA SER A 48 25.38 15.38 3.57
C SER A 48 24.25 14.51 4.14
N LEU A 49 24.58 13.40 4.81
CA LEU A 49 23.59 12.53 5.48
C LEU A 49 22.73 13.31 6.48
N TYR A 50 23.34 14.28 7.18
CA TYR A 50 22.61 15.19 8.07
C TYR A 50 21.51 15.96 7.33
N GLY A 51 21.80 16.50 6.14
CA GLY A 51 20.81 17.21 5.34
C GLY A 51 19.68 16.30 4.89
N HIS A 52 20.03 15.11 4.38
CA HIS A 52 19.04 14.13 3.92
C HIS A 52 18.10 13.68 5.02
N LEU A 53 18.63 13.17 6.14
CA LEU A 53 17.79 12.61 7.20
C LEU A 53 17.12 13.70 8.05
N ALA A 54 17.70 14.89 8.20
CA ALA A 54 17.09 15.95 9.01
C ALA A 54 16.02 16.74 8.27
N GLU A 55 16.21 16.99 6.97
CA GLU A 55 15.32 17.85 6.17
C GLU A 55 14.29 17.07 5.37
N HIS A 56 14.56 15.83 4.96
CA HIS A 56 13.62 15.02 4.18
C HIS A 56 12.97 13.95 5.06
N GLU A 57 11.70 14.13 5.38
CA GLU A 57 10.96 13.24 6.27
C GLU A 57 10.82 11.82 5.71
N MET A 58 10.86 11.67 4.40
CA MET A 58 10.74 10.36 3.75
C MET A 58 12.11 9.69 3.50
N ASP A 59 13.24 10.38 3.66
CA ASP A 59 14.57 9.78 3.50
C ASP A 59 14.91 8.83 4.66
N TYR A 60 15.53 7.68 4.34
CA TYR A 60 16.04 6.71 5.31
C TYR A 60 17.40 6.14 4.95
N TYR A 61 18.10 5.60 5.95
CA TYR A 61 19.44 5.07 5.80
C TYR A 61 19.41 3.65 5.22
N GLY A 62 20.29 3.38 4.26
CA GLY A 62 20.39 2.09 3.58
C GLY A 62 19.74 2.08 2.20
N PRO A 63 19.69 0.89 1.56
CA PRO A 63 19.09 0.75 0.24
C PRO A 63 17.59 0.99 0.29
N CYS A 64 17.03 1.61 -0.74
CA CYS A 64 15.61 1.60 -1.00
C CYS A 64 15.10 0.18 -1.00
N ARG A 65 14.11 -0.11 -0.18
CA ARG A 65 13.49 -1.43 -0.04
C ARG A 65 12.04 -1.23 0.33
N LEU A 66 11.31 -2.35 0.27
CA LEU A 66 9.92 -2.38 0.63
C LEU A 66 9.73 -2.08 2.12
N LYS A 67 9.62 -0.79 2.44
CA LYS A 67 9.46 -0.29 3.79
C LYS A 67 8.01 0.13 4.05
N ASP A 68 7.33 0.64 3.02
CA ASP A 68 6.04 1.29 3.17
C ASP A 68 5.04 0.81 2.09
N ILE A 69 4.41 -0.35 2.32
CA ILE A 69 3.08 -0.53 1.74
C ILE A 69 2.14 0.31 2.58
N LYS A 70 1.51 1.29 1.94
CA LYS A 70 0.53 2.14 2.62
C LYS A 70 -0.73 1.34 2.89
N THR A 71 -1.42 1.70 3.96
CA THR A 71 -2.59 0.96 4.42
C THR A 71 -3.62 0.84 3.28
N PRO A 72 -4.08 -0.37 2.94
CA PRO A 72 -5.13 -0.55 1.94
C PRO A 72 -6.35 0.30 2.22
N TYR A 73 -6.98 0.81 1.17
CA TYR A 73 -8.15 1.66 1.29
C TYR A 73 -9.18 1.37 0.21
N VAL A 74 -10.45 1.59 0.54
CA VAL A 74 -11.53 1.52 -0.45
C VAL A 74 -11.39 2.75 -1.36
N CYS A 75 -11.09 2.53 -2.63
CA CYS A 75 -10.77 3.62 -3.56
C CYS A 75 -11.82 3.84 -4.65
N ASN A 76 -12.61 2.80 -4.96
CA ASN A 76 -13.69 2.90 -5.92
C ASN A 76 -14.79 1.91 -5.61
N ALA A 77 -15.93 2.15 -6.23
CA ALA A 77 -17.01 1.20 -6.31
C ALA A 77 -17.87 1.52 -7.51
N GLY A 78 -18.66 0.58 -7.97
CA GLY A 78 -19.56 0.84 -9.07
C GLY A 78 -20.71 -0.13 -9.14
N MET A 79 -21.74 0.29 -9.87
CA MET A 79 -22.93 -0.52 -10.08
C MET A 79 -23.44 -0.40 -11.52
N ARG A 80 -23.98 -1.50 -12.04
CA ARG A 80 -24.80 -1.53 -13.25
C ARG A 80 -25.97 -2.49 -13.09
N GLN A 81 -27.01 -2.25 -13.87
CA GLN A 81 -28.18 -3.10 -14.01
C GLN A 81 -28.49 -3.18 -15.50
N LYS A 82 -28.19 -4.33 -16.11
CA LYS A 82 -28.54 -4.54 -17.51
C LYS A 82 -30.03 -4.78 -17.62
N ASP A 83 -30.65 -4.13 -18.61
CA ASP A 83 -32.01 -4.44 -19.01
C ASP A 83 -32.09 -5.93 -19.40
N SER A 84 -33.23 -6.55 -19.08
CA SER A 84 -33.51 -7.91 -19.48
C SER A 84 -34.56 -7.91 -20.58
N ALA A 85 -34.32 -8.67 -21.64
CA ALA A 85 -35.22 -8.76 -22.79
C ALA A 85 -36.55 -9.46 -22.45
N ALA A 86 -36.60 -10.27 -21.39
CA ALA A 86 -37.81 -10.96 -20.97
C ALA A 86 -38.60 -10.10 -19.98
N GLN A 87 -39.93 -10.17 -19.94
CA GLN A 87 -40.72 -9.62 -18.84
C GLN A 87 -40.95 -10.71 -17.78
N ILE A 88 -41.03 -10.34 -16.50
CA ILE A 88 -41.46 -11.28 -15.44
C ILE A 88 -42.69 -10.72 -14.79
N CYS A 89 -43.69 -11.57 -14.66
CA CYS A 89 -44.92 -11.27 -13.99
C CYS A 89 -45.13 -12.19 -12.80
N ILE A 90 -45.56 -11.62 -11.69
CA ILE A 90 -46.04 -12.36 -10.54
C ILE A 90 -47.55 -12.41 -10.63
N ARG A 91 -48.10 -13.63 -10.69
CA ARG A 91 -49.52 -13.89 -10.56
C ARG A 91 -49.83 -14.41 -9.15
N LYS A 92 -50.77 -13.77 -8.47
CA LYS A 92 -51.25 -14.12 -7.13
C LYS A 92 -52.71 -14.57 -7.20
N ASP A 93 -52.95 -15.72 -7.81
CA ASP A 93 -54.28 -16.33 -7.84
C ASP A 93 -54.36 -17.49 -6.82
N GLU A 94 -55.47 -17.54 -6.09
CA GLU A 94 -55.91 -18.60 -5.16
C GLU A 94 -54.79 -19.41 -4.47
N ASN A 95 -54.11 -18.74 -3.51
CA ASN A 95 -53.14 -19.31 -2.56
C ASN A 95 -51.74 -19.66 -3.09
N SER A 96 -51.36 -19.29 -4.32
CA SER A 96 -49.96 -19.46 -4.76
C SER A 96 -49.42 -18.26 -5.53
N THR A 97 -48.18 -17.86 -5.20
CA THR A 97 -47.40 -16.89 -5.99
C THR A 97 -46.71 -17.65 -7.13
N GLN A 98 -47.06 -17.32 -8.36
CA GLN A 98 -46.46 -17.95 -9.56
C GLN A 98 -45.72 -16.90 -10.40
N TYR A 99 -44.50 -17.23 -10.82
CA TYR A 99 -43.74 -16.44 -11.79
C TYR A 99 -44.10 -16.90 -13.20
N VAL A 100 -44.64 -15.99 -14.01
CA VAL A 100 -45.13 -16.24 -15.37
C VAL A 100 -44.58 -15.20 -16.34
N ALA A 101 -44.55 -15.52 -17.64
CA ALA A 101 -44.00 -14.63 -18.67
C ALA A 101 -44.93 -13.44 -18.99
N ASP A 102 -46.25 -13.63 -18.86
CA ASP A 102 -47.27 -12.61 -19.06
C ASP A 102 -48.44 -12.84 -18.09
N CYS A 103 -49.24 -11.80 -17.86
CA CYS A 103 -50.38 -11.87 -16.94
C CYS A 103 -51.64 -12.52 -17.52
N GLY A 104 -51.71 -12.73 -18.84
CA GLY A 104 -52.94 -13.09 -19.53
C GLY A 104 -54.12 -12.23 -19.07
N ASP A 105 -55.22 -12.89 -18.70
CA ASP A 105 -56.44 -12.25 -18.18
C ASP A 105 -56.48 -12.12 -16.64
N SER A 106 -55.41 -12.48 -15.92
CA SER A 106 -55.42 -12.43 -14.46
C SER A 106 -55.41 -10.99 -13.95
N ARG A 107 -56.37 -10.67 -13.08
CA ARG A 107 -56.47 -9.34 -12.42
C ARG A 107 -55.51 -9.20 -11.24
N ASN A 108 -54.96 -10.30 -10.72
CA ASN A 108 -54.04 -10.32 -9.58
C ASN A 108 -52.60 -10.57 -10.06
N CYS A 109 -52.23 -9.95 -11.16
CA CYS A 109 -50.91 -10.14 -11.76
C CYS A 109 -50.18 -8.81 -11.96
N THR A 110 -48.88 -8.79 -11.66
CA THR A 110 -48.02 -7.61 -11.76
C THR A 110 -46.74 -7.97 -12.48
N CYS A 111 -46.38 -7.22 -13.50
CA CYS A 111 -45.17 -7.43 -14.27
C CYS A 111 -44.12 -6.36 -13.97
N SER A 112 -42.86 -6.80 -13.94
CA SER A 112 -41.71 -5.92 -14.05
C SER A 112 -41.75 -5.14 -15.36
N GLY A 113 -41.21 -3.92 -15.37
CA GLY A 113 -41.02 -3.16 -16.60
C GLY A 113 -40.02 -3.84 -17.55
N PRO A 114 -40.04 -3.54 -18.86
CA PRO A 114 -39.06 -4.11 -19.80
C PRO A 114 -37.73 -3.34 -19.83
N THR A 115 -37.71 -2.07 -19.42
CA THR A 115 -36.54 -1.18 -19.55
C THR A 115 -36.28 -0.34 -18.31
N ASP A 116 -35.06 0.18 -18.23
CA ASP A 116 -34.62 1.24 -17.34
C ASP A 116 -34.65 0.87 -15.85
N HIS A 117 -34.42 -0.42 -15.56
CA HIS A 117 -34.34 -0.94 -14.19
C HIS A 117 -33.20 -0.30 -13.40
N TYR A 118 -32.12 0.06 -14.10
CA TYR A 118 -30.98 0.77 -13.53
C TYR A 118 -31.36 2.09 -12.86
N LEU A 119 -32.51 2.71 -13.22
CA LEU A 119 -32.92 3.98 -12.63
C LEU A 119 -33.24 3.87 -11.13
N TYR A 120 -33.61 2.68 -10.67
CA TYR A 120 -33.99 2.42 -9.29
C TYR A 120 -32.82 1.96 -8.42
N ASP A 121 -31.71 1.63 -9.06
CA ASP A 121 -30.51 1.13 -8.42
C ASP A 121 -29.50 2.26 -8.24
N PHE A 122 -28.99 2.44 -7.03
CA PHE A 122 -28.03 3.49 -6.73
C PHE A 122 -27.21 3.17 -5.49
N PHE A 123 -26.07 3.82 -5.35
CA PHE A 123 -25.27 3.77 -4.13
C PHE A 123 -24.80 5.16 -3.76
N ARG A 124 -24.61 5.38 -2.45
CA ARG A 124 -24.13 6.65 -1.91
C ARG A 124 -22.72 6.43 -1.37
N VAL A 125 -21.82 7.32 -1.73
CA VAL A 125 -20.42 7.32 -1.28
C VAL A 125 -20.06 8.68 -0.73
N ASP A 126 -19.26 8.67 0.32
CA ASP A 126 -18.53 9.84 0.78
C ASP A 126 -17.08 9.68 0.30
N LEU A 127 -16.66 10.55 -0.60
CA LEU A 127 -15.34 10.56 -1.23
C LEU A 127 -14.50 11.69 -0.64
N VAL A 128 -13.23 11.43 -0.43
CA VAL A 128 -12.23 12.44 -0.09
C VAL A 128 -11.13 12.45 -1.13
N ASP A 129 -10.55 13.62 -1.37
CA ASP A 129 -9.21 13.69 -1.96
C ASP A 129 -8.25 13.00 -1.00
N PHE A 130 -7.53 12.02 -1.50
CA PHE A 130 -6.64 11.20 -0.70
C PHE A 130 -5.26 11.22 -1.31
N ASP A 131 -4.29 11.65 -0.51
CA ASP A 131 -2.89 11.42 -0.79
C ASP A 131 -2.46 10.15 -0.04
N PRO A 132 -2.30 9.02 -0.75
CA PRO A 132 -1.88 7.76 -0.15
C PRO A 132 -0.44 7.79 0.37
N PHE A 133 0.39 8.73 -0.08
CA PHE A 133 1.79 8.83 0.38
C PHE A 133 1.87 9.43 1.79
N SER A 134 1.12 10.51 2.02
CA SER A 134 1.04 11.18 3.32
C SER A 134 -0.11 10.68 4.20
N GLU A 135 -0.96 9.78 3.68
CA GLU A 135 -2.21 9.30 4.27
C GLU A 135 -3.18 10.45 4.66
N VAL A 136 -3.04 11.61 4.02
CA VAL A 136 -3.87 12.78 4.28
C VAL A 136 -5.14 12.73 3.43
N SER A 137 -6.28 12.98 4.07
CA SER A 137 -7.58 13.11 3.41
C SER A 137 -8.11 14.54 3.50
N THR A 138 -8.59 15.08 2.39
CA THR A 138 -9.18 16.43 2.31
C THR A 138 -10.45 16.42 1.46
N ASN A 139 -11.21 17.52 1.46
CA ASN A 139 -12.35 17.76 0.58
C ASN A 139 -13.39 16.61 0.54
N LEU A 140 -14.16 16.48 1.62
CA LEU A 140 -15.27 15.52 1.67
C LEU A 140 -16.38 15.89 0.66
N GLU A 141 -16.66 14.99 -0.27
CA GLU A 141 -17.73 15.07 -1.24
C GLU A 141 -18.67 13.87 -1.09
N THR A 142 -19.96 14.14 -0.86
CA THR A 142 -20.99 13.11 -0.89
C THR A 142 -21.55 12.99 -2.31
N ARG A 143 -21.49 11.79 -2.89
CA ARG A 143 -22.08 11.49 -4.20
C ARG A 143 -23.17 10.45 -4.08
N ASN A 144 -24.28 10.69 -4.77
CA ASN A 144 -25.31 9.70 -5.02
C ASN A 144 -25.21 9.26 -6.48
N ILE A 145 -24.95 7.98 -6.71
CA ILE A 145 -24.57 7.46 -8.01
C ILE A 145 -25.56 6.39 -8.42
N GLN A 146 -26.31 6.70 -9.47
CA GLN A 146 -27.24 5.78 -10.09
C GLN A 146 -26.46 4.70 -10.86
N ALA A 147 -26.98 3.47 -10.86
CA ALA A 147 -26.42 2.37 -11.63
C ALA A 147 -26.36 2.73 -13.12
N GLY A 148 -25.39 2.18 -13.84
CA GLY A 148 -25.40 2.30 -15.30
C GLY A 148 -26.23 1.19 -15.96
N LYS A 149 -26.71 1.46 -17.17
CA LYS A 149 -27.48 0.50 -17.98
C LYS A 149 -26.59 -0.64 -18.49
N ASP A 150 -25.63 -0.33 -19.35
CA ASP A 150 -24.74 -1.35 -19.96
C ASP A 150 -23.33 -1.38 -19.36
N ARG A 151 -22.90 -0.24 -18.81
CA ARG A 151 -21.57 -0.03 -18.24
C ARG A 151 -21.70 0.32 -16.77
N PHE A 152 -20.70 -0.02 -15.97
CA PHE A 152 -20.67 0.42 -14.57
C PHE A 152 -20.63 1.94 -14.49
N LYS A 153 -21.41 2.49 -13.56
CA LYS A 153 -21.21 3.84 -13.06
C LYS A 153 -20.39 3.75 -11.78
N ALA A 154 -19.19 4.31 -11.83
CA ALA A 154 -18.21 4.24 -10.76
C ALA A 154 -18.27 5.48 -9.85
N ALA A 155 -17.79 5.31 -8.61
CA ALA A 155 -17.63 6.34 -7.60
C ALA A 155 -16.68 7.44 -8.08
N THR A 156 -15.59 7.04 -8.70
CA THR A 156 -14.57 7.92 -9.22
C THR A 156 -13.91 7.32 -10.47
N ASN A 157 -13.34 8.18 -11.29
CA ASN A 157 -12.45 7.78 -12.39
C ASN A 157 -10.97 7.95 -12.01
N THR A 158 -10.67 8.41 -10.79
CA THR A 158 -9.30 8.65 -10.28
C THR A 158 -9.10 7.97 -8.90
N PRO A 159 -9.25 6.64 -8.79
CA PRO A 159 -9.13 5.91 -7.53
C PRO A 159 -7.73 5.97 -6.91
N ALA A 160 -6.68 6.31 -7.65
CA ALA A 160 -5.36 6.53 -7.08
C ALA A 160 -5.32 7.73 -6.09
N THR A 161 -6.15 8.75 -6.32
CA THR A 161 -6.14 10.01 -5.54
C THR A 161 -7.45 10.24 -4.78
N LYS A 162 -8.29 9.21 -4.67
CA LYS A 162 -9.59 9.27 -4.01
C LYS A 162 -9.76 8.10 -3.08
N ARG A 163 -10.34 8.38 -1.91
CA ARG A 163 -10.72 7.36 -0.93
C ARG A 163 -12.20 7.47 -0.62
N ILE A 164 -12.86 6.31 -0.50
CA ILE A 164 -14.21 6.21 0.03
C ILE A 164 -14.10 6.11 1.55
N VAL A 165 -14.66 7.08 2.25
CA VAL A 165 -14.69 7.12 3.72
C VAL A 165 -15.85 6.25 4.18
N ASN A 166 -15.57 5.01 4.61
CA ASN A 166 -16.63 4.14 5.08
C ASN A 166 -16.16 3.08 6.09
N ASP A 167 -16.17 3.46 7.36
CA ASP A 167 -15.75 2.62 8.50
C ASP A 167 -16.70 1.41 8.74
N GLY A 168 -17.79 1.26 7.97
CA GLY A 168 -18.79 0.20 8.12
C GLY A 168 -19.14 -0.56 6.83
N GLY A 169 -18.45 -0.31 5.71
CA GLY A 169 -18.70 -0.94 4.41
C GLY A 169 -19.69 -0.21 3.51
N LEU A 170 -19.60 -0.43 2.20
CA LEU A 170 -20.34 0.31 1.18
C LEU A 170 -21.76 -0.21 0.97
N SER A 171 -22.76 0.67 1.12
CA SER A 171 -24.16 0.34 0.88
C SER A 171 -24.60 0.55 -0.56
N PHE A 172 -25.19 -0.49 -1.15
CA PHE A 172 -25.88 -0.45 -2.44
C PHE A 172 -27.39 -0.56 -2.22
N ASN A 173 -28.15 0.35 -2.83
CA ASN A 173 -29.61 0.30 -2.87
C ASN A 173 -30.03 -0.34 -4.18
N LEU A 174 -30.71 -1.47 -4.04
CA LEU A 174 -31.13 -2.36 -5.09
C LEU A 174 -32.65 -2.19 -5.26
N GLY A 175 -33.05 -1.02 -5.75
CA GLY A 175 -34.46 -0.64 -5.90
C GLY A 175 -35.16 -1.31 -7.09
N SER A 176 -34.42 -1.91 -8.02
CA SER A 176 -35.00 -2.66 -9.12
C SER A 176 -35.76 -3.89 -8.62
N GLU A 177 -36.87 -4.22 -9.27
CA GLU A 177 -37.62 -5.45 -8.95
C GLU A 177 -36.89 -6.70 -9.45
N ARG A 178 -35.85 -6.56 -10.27
CA ARG A 178 -35.12 -7.67 -10.87
C ARG A 178 -33.78 -7.93 -10.21
N MET A 179 -33.49 -9.21 -9.99
CA MET A 179 -32.21 -9.68 -9.48
C MET A 179 -31.22 -9.95 -10.62
N ASN A 180 -30.70 -8.88 -11.23
CA ASN A 180 -29.68 -8.93 -12.28
C ASN A 180 -28.61 -7.84 -12.10
N GLY A 181 -28.47 -7.36 -10.87
CA GLY A 181 -27.53 -6.33 -10.48
C GLY A 181 -26.11 -6.85 -10.53
N GLU A 182 -25.23 -6.01 -11.06
CA GLU A 182 -23.79 -6.20 -10.96
C GLU A 182 -23.21 -5.00 -10.22
N TYR A 183 -22.36 -5.26 -9.25
CA TYR A 183 -21.67 -4.22 -8.50
C TYR A 183 -20.26 -4.65 -8.14
N PHE A 184 -19.40 -3.69 -7.84
CA PHE A 184 -18.04 -3.98 -7.43
C PHE A 184 -17.57 -3.01 -6.35
N VAL A 185 -16.57 -3.45 -5.60
CA VAL A 185 -15.79 -2.63 -4.68
C VAL A 185 -14.33 -2.83 -4.99
N ASP A 186 -13.61 -1.73 -5.14
CA ASP A 186 -12.18 -1.71 -5.42
C ASP A 186 -11.43 -1.31 -4.15
N MET A 187 -10.50 -2.18 -3.74
CA MET A 187 -9.49 -1.88 -2.73
C MET A 187 -8.21 -1.49 -3.46
N CYS A 188 -7.63 -0.34 -3.11
CA CYS A 188 -6.37 0.12 -3.64
C CYS A 188 -5.28 0.09 -2.58
N TRP A 189 -4.06 -0.05 -3.03
CA TRP A 189 -2.87 0.22 -2.24
C TRP A 189 -1.80 0.85 -3.12
N MET A 190 -0.88 1.56 -2.47
CA MET A 190 0.33 2.04 -3.10
C MET A 190 1.54 1.45 -2.42
N ASN A 191 2.51 1.15 -3.27
CA ASN A 191 3.84 0.80 -2.89
C ASN A 191 4.77 1.91 -3.32
N THR A 192 5.44 2.49 -2.34
CA THR A 192 6.30 3.64 -2.56
C THR A 192 7.74 3.23 -2.89
N THR A 193 8.05 1.95 -2.99
CA THR A 193 9.44 1.51 -2.75
C THR A 193 10.35 1.51 -3.98
N GLY A 194 9.91 2.19 -5.04
CA GLY A 194 10.63 2.41 -6.29
C GLY A 194 10.83 1.11 -7.10
N THR A 195 11.81 1.11 -8.00
CA THR A 195 12.01 0.08 -9.05
C THR A 195 12.54 -1.29 -8.55
N LYS A 196 12.41 -1.64 -7.27
CA LYS A 196 12.95 -2.90 -6.75
C LYS A 196 11.88 -3.97 -6.69
N GLN A 197 12.27 -5.19 -7.06
CA GLN A 197 11.40 -6.36 -6.96
C GLN A 197 11.21 -6.78 -5.51
N TYR A 198 9.97 -7.04 -5.16
CA TYR A 198 9.50 -7.55 -3.88
C TYR A 198 8.32 -8.46 -4.16
N ASP A 199 8.05 -9.42 -3.29
CA ASP A 199 6.87 -10.29 -3.40
C ASP A 199 5.94 -9.95 -2.23
N LEU A 200 4.67 -9.73 -2.56
CA LEU A 200 3.64 -9.40 -1.59
C LEU A 200 2.55 -10.46 -1.64
N ASP A 201 2.20 -10.96 -0.46
CA ASP A 201 1.09 -11.88 -0.29
C ASP A 201 -0.13 -11.10 0.24
N PHE A 202 -1.26 -11.26 -0.44
CA PHE A 202 -2.48 -10.53 -0.14
C PHE A 202 -3.56 -11.49 0.34
N ASN A 203 -4.31 -11.06 1.36
CA ASN A 203 -5.47 -11.76 1.87
C ASN A 203 -6.67 -10.82 1.82
N ILE A 204 -7.75 -11.21 1.14
CA ILE A 204 -8.99 -10.41 1.12
C ILE A 204 -10.06 -11.15 1.90
N GLN A 205 -10.69 -10.43 2.83
CA GLN A 205 -11.86 -10.90 3.56
C GLN A 205 -13.05 -10.03 3.19
N SER A 206 -14.14 -10.67 2.76
CA SER A 206 -15.33 -9.98 2.28
C SER A 206 -16.56 -10.45 3.03
N ASN A 207 -17.44 -9.51 3.38
CA ASN A 207 -18.72 -9.79 4.00
C ASN A 207 -19.83 -8.96 3.34
N ILE A 208 -21.01 -9.56 3.20
CA ILE A 208 -22.21 -8.87 2.71
C ILE A 208 -23.28 -8.94 3.78
N ILE A 209 -23.72 -7.77 4.22
CA ILE A 209 -24.82 -7.62 5.16
C ILE A 209 -26.07 -7.22 4.35
N GLY A 210 -27.03 -8.14 4.28
CA GLY A 210 -28.37 -7.90 3.74
C GLY A 210 -29.39 -8.57 4.65
N HIS A 211 -30.31 -7.79 5.21
CA HIS A 211 -31.34 -8.31 6.12
C HIS A 211 -32.63 -8.53 5.35
N SER A 212 -33.17 -9.75 5.41
CA SER A 212 -34.56 -10.05 5.01
C SER A 212 -35.38 -10.26 6.28
N GLU A 213 -36.60 -9.76 6.29
CA GLU A 213 -37.57 -10.00 7.36
C GLU A 213 -38.05 -11.46 7.38
N ILE A 214 -37.86 -12.20 6.29
CA ILE A 214 -38.32 -13.59 6.10
C ILE A 214 -37.25 -14.61 6.56
N GLY A 215 -36.08 -14.13 7.02
CA GLY A 215 -34.98 -14.96 7.51
C GLY A 215 -34.13 -15.63 6.42
N ALA A 216 -34.46 -15.43 5.13
CA ALA A 216 -33.62 -15.83 4.01
C ALA A 216 -32.51 -14.80 3.78
N THR A 217 -31.29 -15.25 3.51
CA THR A 217 -30.19 -14.32 3.27
C THR A 217 -30.19 -13.77 1.85
N TYR A 218 -29.66 -12.56 1.67
CA TYR A 218 -29.59 -11.94 0.34
C TYR A 218 -28.87 -12.84 -0.70
N THR A 219 -27.83 -13.55 -0.28
CA THR A 219 -27.01 -14.41 -1.14
C THR A 219 -27.77 -15.66 -1.59
N GLU A 220 -28.59 -16.25 -0.72
CA GLU A 220 -29.45 -17.40 -1.05
C GLU A 220 -30.55 -17.02 -2.05
N VAL A 221 -31.18 -15.86 -1.86
CA VAL A 221 -32.26 -15.40 -2.72
C VAL A 221 -31.74 -15.08 -4.11
N THR A 222 -30.58 -14.41 -4.23
CA THR A 222 -30.02 -13.94 -5.50
C THR A 222 -29.13 -14.95 -6.24
N ASP A 223 -28.73 -16.05 -5.58
CA ASP A 223 -27.60 -16.90 -6.02
C ASP A 223 -26.36 -16.08 -6.36
N LEU A 224 -25.98 -15.18 -5.44
CA LEU A 224 -24.93 -14.21 -5.66
C LEU A 224 -23.59 -14.89 -5.99
N LYS A 225 -22.95 -14.47 -7.08
CA LYS A 225 -21.57 -14.85 -7.40
C LYS A 225 -20.61 -13.72 -7.10
N SER A 226 -19.40 -14.10 -6.70
CA SER A 226 -18.28 -13.18 -6.50
C SER A 226 -17.09 -13.58 -7.36
N LYS A 227 -16.33 -12.58 -7.81
CA LYS A 227 -15.09 -12.76 -8.56
C LYS A 227 -14.11 -11.65 -8.25
N TYR A 228 -12.84 -11.99 -8.09
CA TYR A 228 -11.77 -11.03 -7.85
C TYR A 228 -10.95 -10.82 -9.12
N HIS A 229 -10.55 -9.58 -9.33
CA HIS A 229 -9.65 -9.16 -10.39
C HIS A 229 -8.56 -8.27 -9.80
N ILE A 230 -7.32 -8.52 -10.16
CA ILE A 230 -6.19 -7.70 -9.74
C ILE A 230 -5.63 -6.99 -10.96
N TYR A 231 -5.52 -5.68 -10.82
CA TYR A 231 -4.94 -4.79 -11.82
C TYR A 231 -3.82 -4.01 -11.14
N CYS A 232 -2.66 -3.93 -11.78
CA CYS A 232 -1.51 -3.23 -11.25
C CYS A 232 -0.89 -2.30 -12.29
N ASP A 233 -0.43 -1.17 -11.81
CA ASP A 233 0.49 -0.28 -12.49
C ASP A 233 1.91 -0.51 -11.94
N TYR A 234 2.84 -0.66 -12.85
CA TYR A 234 4.25 -0.96 -12.57
C TYR A 234 5.14 0.27 -12.78
N ASP A 235 4.60 1.36 -13.33
CA ASP A 235 5.30 2.62 -13.63
C ASP A 235 4.30 3.76 -13.41
N PHE A 236 3.86 3.94 -12.17
CA PHE A 236 2.78 4.84 -11.82
C PHE A 236 3.26 6.29 -11.82
N ASP A 237 2.87 7.05 -12.84
CA ASP A 237 3.29 8.45 -13.04
C ASP A 237 2.47 9.47 -12.22
N GLY A 238 1.58 9.00 -11.34
CA GLY A 238 0.64 9.83 -10.58
C GLY A 238 -0.69 10.08 -11.29
N VAL A 239 -0.83 9.69 -12.56
CA VAL A 239 -2.07 9.79 -13.32
C VAL A 239 -2.71 8.42 -13.42
N TYR A 240 -3.91 8.30 -12.87
CA TYR A 240 -4.67 7.06 -13.00
C TYR A 240 -5.34 6.97 -14.37
N ASP A 241 -5.07 5.89 -15.09
CA ASP A 241 -5.86 5.42 -16.22
C ASP A 241 -6.16 3.92 -16.06
N TYR A 242 -7.43 3.53 -16.16
CA TYR A 242 -7.80 2.11 -16.03
C TYR A 242 -7.23 1.30 -17.21
N ASP A 243 -7.07 1.93 -18.38
CA ASP A 243 -6.61 1.28 -19.59
C ASP A 243 -5.09 1.01 -19.59
N THR A 244 -4.33 1.68 -18.72
CA THR A 244 -2.89 1.44 -18.54
C THR A 244 -2.60 0.32 -17.53
N LEU A 245 -3.58 -0.04 -16.69
CA LEU A 245 -3.38 -1.08 -15.69
C LEU A 245 -3.22 -2.46 -16.34
N THR A 246 -2.17 -3.16 -15.92
CA THR A 246 -1.94 -4.54 -16.31
C THR A 246 -2.77 -5.45 -15.43
N LYS A 247 -3.62 -6.27 -16.06
CA LYS A 247 -4.35 -7.32 -15.37
C LYS A 247 -3.39 -8.43 -14.96
N VAL A 248 -3.17 -8.58 -13.65
CA VAL A 248 -2.25 -9.57 -13.08
C VAL A 248 -2.93 -10.92 -12.97
N GLU A 249 -4.06 -10.97 -12.26
CA GLU A 249 -4.73 -12.23 -11.93
C GLU A 249 -6.25 -12.08 -11.86
N SER A 250 -6.96 -13.21 -11.89
CA SER A 250 -8.38 -13.27 -11.61
C SER A 250 -8.77 -14.59 -10.98
N SER A 251 -9.60 -14.52 -9.94
CA SER A 251 -10.21 -15.72 -9.38
C SER A 251 -11.21 -16.34 -10.38
N THR A 252 -11.54 -17.60 -10.15
CA THR A 252 -12.78 -18.16 -10.72
C THR A 252 -13.99 -17.45 -10.11
N GLU A 253 -15.08 -17.39 -10.87
CA GLU A 253 -16.37 -16.96 -10.34
C GLU A 253 -16.94 -18.06 -9.44
N VAL A 254 -17.25 -17.73 -8.19
CA VAL A 254 -17.74 -18.70 -7.19
C VAL A 254 -19.01 -18.19 -6.51
N PRO A 255 -19.89 -19.09 -6.02
CA PRO A 255 -21.00 -18.70 -5.16
C PRO A 255 -20.50 -18.00 -3.90
N PHE A 256 -21.08 -16.85 -3.57
CA PHE A 256 -20.75 -16.11 -2.37
C PHE A 256 -21.50 -16.70 -1.16
N GLN A 257 -20.79 -17.00 -0.08
CA GLN A 257 -21.35 -17.54 1.15
C GLN A 257 -21.14 -16.57 2.32
N ILE A 258 -22.15 -16.41 3.17
CA ILE A 258 -22.11 -15.48 4.31
C ILE A 258 -21.33 -16.10 5.46
N GLY A 259 -20.52 -15.29 6.14
CA GLY A 259 -19.72 -15.71 7.30
C GLY A 259 -18.53 -16.60 6.94
N THR A 260 -18.34 -16.92 5.66
CA THR A 260 -17.15 -17.61 5.17
C THR A 260 -16.16 -16.55 4.71
N ILE A 261 -15.03 -16.46 5.41
CA ILE A 261 -13.89 -15.69 4.95
C ILE A 261 -13.34 -16.43 3.73
N ALA A 262 -13.66 -15.95 2.54
CA ALA A 262 -13.08 -16.45 1.32
C ALA A 262 -11.72 -15.76 1.13
N THR A 263 -10.68 -16.39 1.67
CA THR A 263 -9.31 -15.93 1.47
C THR A 263 -8.85 -16.29 0.06
N TYR A 264 -8.24 -15.33 -0.62
CA TYR A 264 -7.57 -15.54 -1.88
C TYR A 264 -6.15 -15.03 -1.72
N ASP A 265 -5.19 -15.94 -1.88
CA ASP A 265 -3.78 -15.61 -1.85
C ASP A 265 -3.33 -15.26 -3.25
N PHE A 266 -2.85 -14.04 -3.40
CA PHE A 266 -2.25 -13.55 -4.63
C PHE A 266 -0.81 -13.18 -4.33
N ASN A 267 0.11 -13.48 -5.25
CA ASN A 267 1.49 -13.07 -5.15
C ASN A 267 1.78 -12.03 -6.25
N ILE A 268 2.13 -10.82 -5.85
CA ILE A 268 2.37 -9.70 -6.76
C ILE A 268 3.78 -9.17 -6.52
N SER A 269 4.51 -8.96 -7.61
CA SER A 269 5.85 -8.40 -7.54
C SER A 269 6.02 -7.11 -8.32
N ASN A 270 6.78 -6.16 -7.77
CA ASN A 270 7.23 -4.94 -8.45
C ASN A 270 6.11 -3.99 -8.93
N ALA A 271 4.97 -3.96 -8.25
CA ALA A 271 3.86 -3.08 -8.61
C ALA A 271 3.76 -1.86 -7.68
N GLU A 272 3.71 -0.66 -8.25
CA GLU A 272 3.71 0.63 -7.53
C GLU A 272 2.31 1.03 -7.07
N PHE A 273 1.30 0.71 -7.86
CA PHE A 273 -0.09 0.93 -7.50
C PHE A 273 -0.93 -0.23 -8.01
N CYS A 274 -1.87 -0.71 -7.20
CA CYS A 274 -2.75 -1.77 -7.63
C CYS A 274 -4.16 -1.63 -7.10
N VAL A 275 -5.07 -2.31 -7.78
CA VAL A 275 -6.49 -2.39 -7.51
C VAL A 275 -6.89 -3.85 -7.43
N VAL A 276 -7.39 -4.25 -6.26
CA VAL A 276 -8.18 -5.48 -6.12
C VAL A 276 -9.64 -5.12 -6.29
N ARG A 277 -10.23 -5.51 -7.42
CA ARG A 277 -11.66 -5.42 -7.66
C ARG A 277 -12.35 -6.71 -7.22
N GLN A 278 -13.27 -6.60 -6.28
CA GLN A 278 -14.27 -7.64 -6.05
C GLN A 278 -15.56 -7.30 -6.78
N ALA A 279 -15.90 -8.09 -7.78
CA ALA A 279 -17.14 -7.99 -8.54
C ALA A 279 -18.17 -8.99 -8.03
N PHE A 280 -19.43 -8.55 -7.98
CA PHE A 280 -20.58 -9.33 -7.59
C PHE A 280 -21.63 -9.32 -8.68
N ARG A 281 -22.35 -10.44 -8.81
CA ARG A 281 -23.43 -10.59 -9.79
C ARG A 281 -24.58 -11.41 -9.23
N GLU A 282 -25.77 -10.86 -9.32
CA GLU A 282 -27.02 -11.60 -9.07
C GLU A 282 -27.35 -12.52 -10.26
N MET A 283 -27.77 -13.76 -9.97
CA MET A 283 -27.92 -14.81 -10.98
C MET A 283 -29.34 -15.32 -11.18
N LYS A 284 -30.35 -14.73 -10.50
CA LYS A 284 -31.76 -15.10 -10.65
C LYS A 284 -32.59 -14.00 -11.32
N PRO A 285 -32.28 -13.61 -12.57
CA PRO A 285 -33.01 -12.56 -13.26
C PRO A 285 -34.49 -12.90 -13.48
N GLU A 286 -34.88 -14.18 -13.40
CA GLU A 286 -36.23 -14.76 -13.57
C GLU A 286 -37.15 -14.64 -12.34
N VAL A 287 -36.62 -14.19 -11.20
CA VAL A 287 -37.38 -14.00 -9.95
C VAL A 287 -37.37 -12.51 -9.58
N MET A 288 -38.49 -12.02 -9.03
CA MET A 288 -38.51 -10.65 -8.49
C MET A 288 -37.84 -10.59 -7.13
N ARG A 289 -37.08 -9.51 -6.91
CA ARG A 289 -36.44 -9.19 -5.64
C ARG A 289 -37.49 -9.01 -4.54
N PRO A 290 -37.35 -9.69 -3.39
CA PRO A 290 -38.18 -9.45 -2.23
C PRO A 290 -38.12 -7.98 -1.79
N TRP A 291 -39.26 -7.44 -1.35
CA TRP A 291 -39.42 -6.01 -1.08
C TRP A 291 -38.56 -5.49 0.08
N ASP A 292 -38.16 -6.39 0.98
CA ASP A 292 -37.29 -6.20 2.13
C ASP A 292 -35.80 -6.27 1.77
N LEU A 293 -35.45 -6.94 0.67
CA LEU A 293 -34.07 -7.09 0.18
C LEU A 293 -33.61 -5.95 -0.75
N LYS A 294 -33.89 -4.69 -0.40
CA LYS A 294 -33.59 -3.52 -1.24
C LYS A 294 -32.28 -2.83 -0.93
N LYS A 295 -31.55 -3.28 0.10
CA LYS A 295 -30.29 -2.67 0.50
C LYS A 295 -29.33 -3.73 0.99
N ILE A 296 -28.09 -3.64 0.52
CA ILE A 296 -26.99 -4.46 0.97
C ILE A 296 -25.82 -3.57 1.35
N THR A 297 -24.98 -4.04 2.26
CA THR A 297 -23.70 -3.41 2.59
C THR A 297 -22.57 -4.40 2.35
N VAL A 298 -21.61 -4.02 1.51
CA VAL A 298 -20.40 -4.80 1.21
C VAL A 298 -19.25 -4.29 2.07
N GLN A 299 -18.67 -5.16 2.87
CA GLN A 299 -17.49 -4.89 3.69
C GLN A 299 -16.32 -5.68 3.13
N ASN A 300 -15.25 -4.99 2.77
CA ASN A 300 -14.01 -5.60 2.31
C ASN A 300 -12.87 -5.18 3.21
N ASN A 301 -12.10 -6.16 3.66
CA ASN A 301 -10.86 -5.97 4.38
C ASN A 301 -9.74 -6.60 3.56
N LEU A 302 -8.80 -5.78 3.09
CA LEU A 302 -7.60 -6.23 2.40
C LEU A 302 -6.45 -6.17 3.40
N GLU A 303 -5.85 -7.31 3.67
CA GLU A 303 -4.64 -7.44 4.47
C GLU A 303 -3.47 -7.75 3.53
N ILE A 304 -2.37 -7.03 3.69
CA ILE A 304 -1.15 -7.22 2.90
C ILE A 304 -0.07 -7.66 3.87
N ASP A 305 0.45 -8.87 3.68
CA ASP A 305 1.58 -9.35 4.46
C ASP A 305 2.86 -8.68 3.95
N VAL A 306 3.41 -7.82 4.79
CA VAL A 306 4.66 -7.12 4.51
C VAL A 306 5.74 -7.86 5.27
N PRO A 307 6.68 -8.54 4.58
CA PRO A 307 7.77 -9.23 5.26
C PRO A 307 8.48 -8.24 6.20
N PRO A 308 8.65 -8.56 7.50
CA PRO A 308 9.23 -7.64 8.45
C PRO A 308 10.64 -7.28 8.00
N TYR A 309 10.85 -6.01 7.66
CA TYR A 309 12.16 -5.51 7.32
C TYR A 309 12.89 -5.12 8.60
N ASN A 310 13.90 -5.91 8.94
CA ASN A 310 14.84 -5.55 9.97
C ASN A 310 15.93 -4.69 9.33
N GLU A 311 15.85 -3.37 9.53
CA GLU A 311 16.92 -2.43 9.16
C GLU A 311 18.25 -2.82 9.78
N GLY A 312 18.18 -3.58 10.88
CA GLY A 312 19.33 -4.02 11.63
C GLY A 312 20.00 -2.86 12.34
N PRO A 313 20.93 -3.16 13.25
CA PRO A 313 21.66 -2.12 13.93
C PRO A 313 22.48 -1.29 12.92
N ILE A 314 22.15 -0.02 12.79
CA ILE A 314 22.94 0.92 11.99
C ILE A 314 24.14 1.33 12.82
N ASN A 315 25.34 1.10 12.28
CA ASN A 315 26.58 1.40 12.97
C ASN A 315 27.30 2.57 12.31
N ILE A 316 27.42 3.66 13.04
CA ILE A 316 28.12 4.86 12.61
C ILE A 316 29.35 5.06 13.49
N CYS A 317 30.49 5.24 12.86
CA CYS A 317 31.74 5.52 13.54
C CYS A 317 31.98 7.03 13.56
N HIS A 318 32.38 7.51 14.72
CA HIS A 318 32.58 8.91 15.07
C HIS A 318 34.04 9.09 15.52
N VAL A 319 34.83 9.90 14.81
CA VAL A 319 36.25 10.12 15.14
C VAL A 319 36.46 11.53 15.69
N GLN A 320 36.92 11.61 16.94
CA GLN A 320 37.16 12.86 17.67
C GLN A 320 38.64 13.05 18.03
N GLU A 321 39.12 14.29 18.11
CA GLU A 321 40.46 14.62 18.63
C GLU A 321 40.46 14.69 20.16
N ILE A 322 41.34 13.91 20.81
CA ILE A 322 41.60 14.00 22.24
C ILE A 322 42.50 15.22 22.50
N THR A 323 41.91 16.30 23.02
CA THR A 323 42.67 17.46 23.48
C THR A 323 43.12 17.26 24.93
N ASN A 324 44.43 17.27 25.18
CA ASN A 324 45.05 17.08 26.52
C ASN A 324 44.80 18.27 27.50
N GLY A 325 43.70 19.01 27.35
CA GLY A 325 43.45 20.29 28.02
C GLY A 325 42.51 20.25 29.23
N GLY A 326 41.98 19.10 29.61
CA GLY A 326 41.14 18.97 30.81
C GLY A 326 42.00 18.67 32.04
N GLY A 327 41.98 19.56 33.04
CA GLY A 327 42.57 19.28 34.37
C GLY A 327 41.92 18.06 35.07
N PRO A 328 42.26 17.78 36.33
CA PRO A 328 41.71 16.63 37.06
C PRO A 328 40.18 16.79 37.18
N GLY A 329 39.44 16.07 36.32
CA GLY A 329 37.99 16.21 36.14
C GLY A 329 37.52 16.49 34.69
N GLY A 330 38.44 16.76 33.76
CA GLY A 330 38.11 17.04 32.36
C GLY A 330 37.90 15.77 31.53
N ASN A 331 36.71 15.19 31.63
CA ASN A 331 36.22 14.17 30.70
C ASN A 331 35.94 14.80 29.32
N ASN A 332 36.96 14.99 28.50
CA ASN A 332 36.82 15.35 27.09
C ASN A 332 36.59 14.14 26.18
N GLY A 333 36.25 12.97 26.74
CA GLY A 333 35.91 11.77 26.00
C GLY A 333 34.51 11.28 26.35
N THR A 334 33.62 11.29 25.36
CA THR A 334 32.60 10.26 25.04
C THR A 334 31.60 9.78 26.09
N ASN A 335 31.71 10.12 27.38
CA ASN A 335 30.94 9.44 28.43
C ASN A 335 29.74 10.22 28.98
N HIS A 336 29.48 11.45 28.54
CA HIS A 336 28.40 12.26 29.09
C HIS A 336 27.47 12.72 27.96
N SER A 337 26.29 12.10 27.86
CA SER A 337 25.14 12.52 27.04
C SER A 337 25.07 12.01 25.58
N TYR A 338 25.31 10.72 25.36
CA TYR A 338 24.64 10.06 24.24
C TYR A 338 23.17 9.89 24.63
N GLY A 339 22.28 10.65 23.98
CA GLY A 339 20.84 10.67 24.29
C GLY A 339 20.17 9.30 24.09
N PRO A 340 18.87 9.18 24.39
CA PRO A 340 18.13 7.91 24.35
C PRO A 340 18.02 7.29 22.95
N HIS A 341 18.49 7.97 21.91
CA HIS A 341 18.43 7.54 20.51
C HIS A 341 19.56 6.58 20.12
N ILE A 342 20.56 6.37 20.98
CA ILE A 342 21.69 5.46 20.72
C ILE A 342 21.48 4.16 21.50
N ALA A 343 21.42 3.05 20.77
CA ALA A 343 21.22 1.71 21.31
C ALA A 343 22.48 1.16 22.01
N ALA A 344 23.66 1.43 21.44
CA ALA A 344 24.94 1.03 22.04
C ALA A 344 26.07 1.97 21.61
N VAL A 345 27.08 2.07 22.48
CA VAL A 345 28.30 2.85 22.24
C VAL A 345 29.50 1.93 22.46
N THR A 346 30.38 1.82 21.45
CA THR A 346 31.64 1.08 21.55
C THR A 346 32.80 2.03 21.29
N VAL A 347 33.63 2.27 22.31
CA VAL A 347 34.80 3.16 22.18
C VAL A 347 36.01 2.34 21.73
N GLY A 348 36.61 2.72 20.62
CA GLY A 348 37.82 2.13 20.05
C GLY A 348 39.09 2.65 20.71
N THR A 349 40.20 1.96 20.48
CA THR A 349 41.51 2.37 21.01
C THR A 349 41.98 3.68 20.36
N PRO A 350 42.49 4.66 21.14
CA PRO A 350 43.04 5.89 20.60
C PRO A 350 44.18 5.65 19.59
N PHE A 351 44.25 6.48 18.55
CA PHE A 351 45.27 6.41 17.52
C PHE A 351 45.88 7.79 17.23
N GLN A 352 47.11 7.81 16.69
CA GLN A 352 47.79 9.05 16.32
C GLN A 352 47.78 9.22 14.80
N THR A 353 47.55 10.46 14.33
CA THR A 353 47.75 10.79 12.92
C THR A 353 49.23 10.73 12.55
N VAL A 354 49.52 10.57 11.26
CA VAL A 354 50.89 10.41 10.70
C VAL A 354 51.86 11.53 11.15
N ASN A 355 51.32 12.73 11.43
CA ASN A 355 52.10 13.87 11.90
C ASN A 355 52.40 13.88 13.42
N LYS A 356 51.96 12.85 14.18
CA LYS A 356 52.20 12.63 15.63
C LYS A 356 51.82 13.78 16.57
N LYS A 357 51.07 14.77 16.09
CA LYS A 357 50.69 15.96 16.88
C LYS A 357 49.34 15.85 17.58
N LYS A 358 48.48 14.94 17.12
CA LYS A 358 47.09 14.81 17.58
C LYS A 358 46.77 13.34 17.84
N ILE A 359 46.15 13.08 18.98
CA ILE A 359 45.59 11.77 19.34
C ILE A 359 44.11 11.83 19.03
N HIS A 360 43.57 10.82 18.38
CA HIS A 360 42.16 10.70 18.05
C HIS A 360 41.57 9.44 18.71
N GLU A 361 40.28 9.47 18.98
CA GLU A 361 39.47 8.35 19.43
C GLU A 361 38.38 8.07 18.39
N CYS A 362 38.05 6.80 18.18
CA CYS A 362 36.95 6.40 17.31
C CYS A 362 35.87 5.73 18.16
N THR A 363 34.64 6.21 18.06
CA THR A 363 33.48 5.72 18.80
C THR A 363 32.46 5.20 17.81
N GLN A 364 32.09 3.94 17.95
CA GLN A 364 31.00 3.35 17.20
C GLN A 364 29.69 3.58 17.96
N LEU A 365 28.75 4.23 17.28
CA LEU A 365 27.38 4.45 17.72
C LEU A 365 26.47 3.48 16.97
N GLN A 366 25.70 2.71 17.73
CA GLN A 366 24.70 1.80 17.19
C GLN A 366 23.31 2.43 17.35
N PHE A 367 22.52 2.39 16.28
CA PHE A 367 21.11 2.78 16.26
C PHE A 367 20.28 1.54 15.91
N ASP A 368 19.10 1.37 16.50
CA ASP A 368 18.26 0.20 16.25
C ASP A 368 17.67 0.20 14.83
N ASP A 369 17.41 1.39 14.29
CA ASP A 369 16.87 1.63 12.95
C ASP A 369 17.19 3.07 12.46
N SER A 370 16.71 3.39 11.26
CA SER A 370 16.87 4.70 10.61
C SER A 370 16.14 5.82 11.37
N ASP A 371 15.05 5.52 12.06
CA ASP A 371 14.26 6.52 12.79
C ASP A 371 15.00 6.97 14.05
N HIS A 372 15.66 6.03 14.75
CA HIS A 372 16.57 6.32 15.86
C HIS A 372 17.76 7.17 15.39
N LEU A 373 18.38 6.80 14.27
CA LEU A 373 19.45 7.59 13.66
C LEU A 373 18.98 9.01 13.30
N LYS A 374 17.78 9.11 12.71
CA LYS A 374 17.18 10.37 12.29
C LYS A 374 16.84 11.25 13.49
N ALA A 375 16.30 10.68 14.56
CA ALA A 375 16.03 11.39 15.80
C ALA A 375 17.33 11.92 16.43
N TYR A 376 18.41 11.13 16.42
CA TYR A 376 19.74 11.56 16.85
C TYR A 376 20.27 12.74 16.01
N ILE A 377 20.16 12.64 14.68
CA ILE A 377 20.58 13.70 13.74
C ILE A 377 19.77 14.98 13.94
N LYS A 378 18.43 14.88 14.07
CA LYS A 378 17.54 16.03 14.33
C LYS A 378 17.85 16.68 15.68
N HIS A 379 18.06 15.89 16.73
CA HIS A 379 18.49 16.39 18.03
C HIS A 379 19.81 17.19 17.91
N GLY A 380 20.76 16.68 17.13
CA GLY A 380 22.01 17.38 16.88
C GLY A 380 21.88 18.64 16.02
N LYS A 381 20.91 18.72 15.11
CA LYS A 381 20.60 19.94 14.35
C LYS A 381 20.11 21.07 15.28
N ASP A 382 19.22 20.73 16.21
CA ASP A 382 18.53 21.68 17.07
C ASP A 382 19.37 22.10 18.29
N ASN A 383 20.32 21.26 18.71
CA ASN A 383 21.23 21.54 19.81
C ASN A 383 22.58 22.06 19.31
N LYS A 384 22.80 23.38 19.43
CA LYS A 384 24.03 24.03 18.98
C LYS A 384 25.29 23.46 19.63
N GLU A 385 25.27 23.17 20.93
CA GLU A 385 26.43 22.63 21.65
C GLU A 385 26.80 21.24 21.13
N PHE A 386 25.79 20.42 20.89
CA PHE A 386 25.94 19.12 20.24
C PHE A 386 26.49 19.26 18.82
N ARG A 387 25.90 20.16 18.01
CA ARG A 387 26.35 20.41 16.64
C ARG A 387 27.80 20.87 16.56
N ASP A 388 28.20 21.78 17.44
CA ASP A 388 29.54 22.38 17.43
C ASP A 388 30.59 21.35 17.91
N ILE A 389 30.22 20.40 18.78
CA ILE A 389 31.04 19.24 19.16
C ILE A 389 31.17 18.26 17.98
N HIS A 390 30.07 17.99 17.26
CA HIS A 390 29.99 16.93 16.26
C HIS A 390 30.23 17.36 14.80
N GLN A 391 30.43 18.65 14.52
CA GLN A 391 30.60 19.21 13.16
C GLN A 391 31.95 18.88 12.51
N HIS A 392 32.96 18.55 13.31
CA HIS A 392 34.34 18.32 12.85
C HIS A 392 34.73 16.84 12.82
N ASP A 393 33.80 15.95 13.15
CA ASP A 393 34.10 14.56 13.34
C ASP A 393 33.85 13.76 12.06
N TYR A 394 34.73 12.79 11.81
CA TYR A 394 34.50 11.85 10.73
C TYR A 394 33.35 10.93 11.11
N VAL A 395 32.34 10.89 10.25
CA VAL A 395 31.18 10.01 10.34
C VAL A 395 31.30 8.99 9.20
N GLY A 396 31.30 7.68 9.49
CA GLY A 396 31.54 6.62 8.50
C GLY A 396 30.91 5.27 8.85
N THR A 397 30.80 4.34 7.91
CA THR A 397 30.44 2.94 8.24
C THR A 397 31.57 2.30 9.02
N CYS A 398 31.26 1.69 10.16
CA CYS A 398 32.26 1.02 10.98
C CYS A 398 32.83 -0.22 10.28
N ARG A 399 34.15 -0.23 10.06
CA ARG A 399 34.89 -1.49 9.87
C ARG A 399 35.19 -2.10 11.25
N SER A 400 35.36 -3.41 11.30
CA SER A 400 35.67 -4.19 12.53
C SER A 400 36.91 -3.70 13.30
N ALA A 401 37.72 -2.85 12.69
CA ALA A 401 38.71 -2.03 13.36
C ALA A 401 38.41 -0.57 13.03
N CYS A 402 38.10 0.22 14.05
CA CYS A 402 37.96 1.68 14.07
C CYS A 402 39.30 2.36 13.69
N GLY A 403 39.80 2.10 12.48
CA GLY A 403 41.06 2.58 11.94
C GLY A 403 40.85 3.68 10.90
N PRO A 404 41.85 4.54 10.67
CA PRO A 404 41.75 5.62 9.70
C PRO A 404 41.45 5.06 8.30
N ILE A 405 40.25 5.36 7.79
CA ILE A 405 39.94 5.13 6.38
C ILE A 405 40.81 6.11 5.60
N HIS A 406 41.58 5.57 4.66
CA HIS A 406 42.59 6.23 3.85
C HIS A 406 42.36 7.73 3.63
N GLY A 407 43.41 8.52 3.92
CA GLY A 407 43.45 9.95 3.67
C GLY A 407 43.05 10.30 2.24
N ASN A 408 41.96 11.08 2.16
CA ASN A 408 41.58 12.05 1.11
C ASN A 408 40.07 12.39 1.13
N GLY A 409 39.28 11.87 2.08
CA GLY A 409 37.88 12.27 2.24
C GLY A 409 37.64 13.57 3.03
N ALA A 410 38.69 14.16 3.60
CA ALA A 410 38.65 15.36 4.44
C ALA A 410 39.58 16.47 3.95
N ASN A 411 39.79 16.55 2.64
CA ASN A 411 40.31 17.75 1.96
C ASN A 411 39.23 18.29 1.04
#